data_AF-A0A524KL12-F1
#
_entry.id   AF-A0A524KL12-F1
#
_cell.length_a   1.000
_cell.length_b   1.000
_cell.length_c   1.000
_cell.angle_alpha   90.00
_cell.angle_beta   90.00
_cell.angle_gamma   90.00
#
_symmetry.space_group_name_H-M   'P 1'
#
loop_
_entity.id
_entity.type
_entity.pdbx_description
1 polymer ?
#
loop_
_entity_poly.entity_id
_entity_poly.type
_entity_poly.pdbx_seq_one_letter_code
_entity_poly.pdbx_strand_id
1 'polypeptide(L)'
;VGCLVDIGSAILILAPLLQPLAVAQGIDPIHFGVLMAVNLEIGYLTPPLGLNLVVAMIAFREDFWFICRAVLPFIAILFAGLLVVTFVPQLSLFLLR
;
A
#
# COMPACT_ATOMS: atom_id res chain seq x y z
N VAL A 1 -10.18 -4.64 1.51
CA VAL A 1 -9.77 -5.59 0.44
C VAL A 1 -8.41 -6.21 0.73
N GLY A 2 -7.37 -5.44 1.07
CA GLY A 2 -6.02 -5.96 1.37
C GLY A 2 -5.87 -6.91 2.57
N CYS A 3 -6.88 -7.06 3.44
CA CYS A 3 -6.86 -8.06 4.51
C CYS A 3 -7.36 -9.48 4.09
N LEU A 4 -8.04 -9.61 2.95
CA LEU A 4 -8.66 -10.87 2.50
C LEU A 4 -8.28 -11.26 1.05
N VAL A 5 -7.78 -10.29 0.28
CA VAL A 5 -7.43 -10.45 -1.14
C VAL A 5 -5.96 -10.10 -1.30
N ASP A 6 -5.22 -10.96 -1.99
CA ASP A 6 -3.79 -10.75 -2.17
C ASP A 6 -3.47 -9.47 -2.96
N ILE A 7 -2.31 -8.85 -2.75
CA ILE A 7 -1.90 -7.61 -3.46
C ILE A 7 -2.05 -7.79 -4.98
N GLY A 8 -1.60 -8.92 -5.53
CA GLY A 8 -1.68 -9.22 -6.96
C GLY A 8 -3.13 -9.28 -7.45
N SER A 9 -3.98 -10.04 -6.76
CA SER A 9 -5.41 -10.16 -7.07
C SER A 9 -6.14 -8.82 -6.93
N ALA A 10 -5.81 -8.03 -5.92
CA ALA A 10 -6.39 -6.71 -5.71
C ALA A 10 -6.01 -5.76 -6.85
N ILE A 11 -4.74 -5.73 -7.28
CA ILE A 11 -4.29 -4.93 -8.42
C ILE A 11 -4.98 -5.40 -9.70
N LEU A 12 -5.02 -6.70 -9.98
CA LEU A 12 -5.63 -7.24 -11.20
C LEU A 12 -7.10 -6.86 -11.35
N ILE A 13 -7.84 -6.73 -10.24
CA ILE A 13 -9.25 -6.36 -10.23
C ILE A 13 -9.42 -4.83 -10.22
N LEU A 14 -8.73 -4.14 -9.30
CA LEU A 14 -8.92 -2.71 -9.05
C LEU A 14 -8.21 -1.82 -10.07
N ALA A 15 -7.06 -2.22 -10.59
CA ALA A 15 -6.29 -1.40 -11.54
C ALA A 15 -7.08 -1.12 -12.82
N PRO A 16 -7.60 -2.11 -13.59
CA PRO A 16 -8.36 -1.80 -14.80
C PRO A 16 -9.68 -1.07 -14.51
N LEU A 17 -10.23 -1.20 -13.30
CA LEU A 17 -11.44 -0.50 -12.88
C LEU A 17 -11.19 0.99 -12.58
N LEU A 18 -10.10 1.29 -11.88
CA LEU A 18 -9.80 2.62 -11.35
C LEU A 18 -8.83 3.42 -12.25
N GLN A 19 -7.99 2.76 -13.05
CA GLN A 19 -7.08 3.38 -14.01
C GLN A 19 -7.80 4.32 -15.00
N PRO A 20 -8.91 3.94 -15.68
CA PRO A 20 -9.57 4.87 -16.61
C PRO A 20 -10.15 6.09 -15.90
N LEU A 21 -10.58 5.94 -14.64
CA LEU A 21 -11.05 7.04 -13.81
C LEU A 21 -9.90 7.99 -13.44
N ALA A 22 -8.73 7.44 -13.08
CA ALA A 22 -7.54 8.21 -12.76
C ALA A 22 -7.00 8.98 -13.99
N VAL A 23 -6.94 8.33 -15.14
CA VAL A 23 -6.54 8.96 -16.41
C VAL A 23 -7.52 10.06 -16.82
N ALA A 24 -8.83 9.85 -16.63
CA ALA A 24 -9.84 10.87 -16.87
C ALA A 24 -9.72 12.10 -15.94
N GLN A 25 -9.09 11.93 -14.77
CA GLN A 25 -8.77 13.02 -13.83
C GLN A 25 -7.38 13.64 -14.09
N GLY A 26 -6.69 13.24 -15.16
CA GLY A 26 -5.36 13.77 -15.51
C GLY A 26 -4.20 13.20 -14.68
N ILE A 27 -4.41 12.09 -13.96
CA ILE A 27 -3.37 11.41 -13.19
C ILE A 27 -2.57 10.50 -14.13
N ASP A 28 -1.25 10.58 -14.06
CA ASP A 28 -0.36 9.71 -14.82
C ASP A 28 -0.55 8.23 -14.40
N PRO A 29 -0.66 7.29 -15.36
CA PRO A 29 -0.87 5.87 -15.06
C PRO A 29 0.19 5.26 -14.14
N ILE A 30 1.44 5.73 -14.23
CA ILE A 30 2.56 5.25 -13.40
C ILE A 30 2.38 5.77 -11.98
N HIS A 31 2.07 7.06 -11.83
CA HIS A 31 1.82 7.65 -10.51
C HIS A 31 0.62 6.97 -9.82
N PHE A 32 -0.43 6.67 -10.58
CA PHE A 32 -1.57 5.91 -10.11
C PHE A 32 -1.18 4.49 -9.66
N GLY A 33 -0.34 3.80 -10.41
CA GLY A 33 0.18 2.48 -10.04
C GLY A 33 0.95 2.50 -8.72
N VAL A 34 1.80 3.51 -8.51
CA VAL A 34 2.54 3.70 -7.25
C VAL A 34 1.59 3.97 -6.09
N LEU A 35 0.61 4.87 -6.28
CA LEU A 35 -0.43 5.15 -5.29
C LEU A 35 -1.19 3.89 -4.89
N MET A 36 -1.57 3.06 -5.87
CA MET A 36 -2.27 1.80 -5.63
C MET A 36 -1.40 0.82 -4.83
N ALA A 37 -0.14 0.65 -5.22
CA ALA A 37 0.79 -0.26 -4.57
C ALA A 37 1.01 0.11 -3.09
N VAL A 38 1.30 1.40 -2.83
CA VAL A 38 1.53 1.90 -1.46
C VAL A 38 0.27 1.76 -0.60
N ASN A 39 -0.91 2.09 -1.14
CA ASN A 39 -2.17 1.93 -0.38
C ASN A 39 -2.47 0.46 -0.05
N LEU A 40 -2.21 -0.47 -0.98
CA LEU A 40 -2.39 -1.90 -0.74
C LEU A 40 -1.40 -2.43 0.30
N GLU A 41 -0.15 -1.97 0.27
CA GLU A 41 0.88 -2.35 1.23
C GLU A 41 0.55 -1.85 2.65
N ILE A 42 0.06 -0.61 2.78
CA ILE A 42 -0.48 -0.08 4.04
C ILE A 42 -1.64 -0.94 4.53
N GLY A 43 -2.55 -1.35 3.63
CA GLY A 43 -3.66 -2.25 3.97
C GLY A 43 -3.21 -3.64 4.45
N TYR A 44 -2.03 -4.09 4.02
CA TYR A 44 -1.40 -5.33 4.43
C TYR A 44 -0.73 -5.26 5.80
N LEU A 45 -0.34 -4.07 6.23
CA LEU A 45 0.27 -3.81 7.54
C LEU A 45 -0.75 -3.35 8.59
N THR A 46 -1.92 -2.84 8.17
CA THR A 46 -2.97 -2.36 9.07
C THR A 46 -3.60 -3.53 9.86
N PRO A 47 -3.58 -3.52 11.20
CA PRO A 47 -4.31 -4.50 12.02
C PRO A 47 -5.82 -4.39 11.73
N PRO A 48 -6.59 -5.48 11.45
CA PRO A 48 -6.66 -6.73 12.24
C PRO A 48 -6.44 -8.04 11.45
N LEU A 49 -6.13 -7.98 10.14
CA LEU A 49 -6.05 -9.16 9.24
C LEU A 49 -4.96 -8.97 8.15
N GLY A 50 -3.86 -8.30 8.48
CA GLY A 50 -2.75 -8.10 7.54
C GLY A 50 -1.93 -9.38 7.33
N LEU A 51 -1.79 -9.86 6.09
CA LEU A 51 -1.00 -11.07 5.80
C LEU A 51 0.48 -10.89 6.20
N ASN A 52 1.00 -9.66 6.10
CA ASN A 52 2.34 -9.32 6.60
C ASN A 52 2.46 -9.46 8.13
N LEU A 53 1.41 -9.13 8.87
CA LEU A 53 1.38 -9.32 10.33
C LEU A 53 1.37 -10.80 10.71
N VAL A 54 0.64 -11.63 9.95
CA VAL A 54 0.58 -13.08 10.16
C VAL A 54 1.93 -13.74 9.83
N VAL A 55 2.57 -13.36 8.73
CA VAL A 55 3.90 -13.86 8.35
C VAL A 55 4.94 -13.44 9.40
N ALA A 56 4.91 -12.18 9.86
CA ALA A 56 5.80 -11.70 10.91
C ALA A 56 5.58 -12.46 12.23
N MET A 57 4.34 -12.68 12.63
CA MET A 57 4.00 -13.49 13.82
C MET A 57 4.64 -14.90 13.74
N ILE A 58 4.55 -15.57 12.59
CA ILE A 58 5.13 -16.90 12.38
C ILE A 58 6.67 -16.85 12.38
N ALA A 59 7.26 -15.84 11.73
CA ALA A 59 8.71 -15.70 11.62
C ALA A 59 9.38 -15.37 12.96
N PHE A 60 8.78 -14.48 13.75
CA PHE A 60 9.33 -14.03 15.03
C PHE A 60 8.82 -14.84 16.23
N ARG A 61 7.80 -15.70 16.06
CA ARG A 61 7.16 -16.52 17.12
C ARG A 61 6.65 -15.70 18.32
N GLU A 62 6.22 -14.48 18.06
CA GLU A 62 5.67 -13.55 19.06
C GLU A 62 4.15 -13.43 18.92
N ASP A 63 3.48 -12.94 19.96
CA ASP A 63 2.04 -12.76 19.94
C ASP A 63 1.61 -11.72 18.89
N PHE A 64 0.47 -11.99 18.22
CA PHE A 64 -0.12 -11.09 17.22
C PHE A 64 -0.25 -9.65 17.74
N TRP A 65 -0.64 -9.51 19.02
CA TRP A 65 -0.84 -8.19 19.60
C TRP A 65 0.47 -7.40 19.75
N PHE A 66 1.58 -8.09 20.03
CA PHE A 66 2.90 -7.49 20.11
C PHE A 66 3.35 -6.99 18.74
N ILE A 67 3.22 -7.82 17.71
CA ILE A 67 3.55 -7.49 16.31
C ILE A 67 2.72 -6.29 15.82
N CYS A 68 1.41 -6.29 16.05
CA CYS A 68 0.53 -5.18 15.65
C CYS A 68 0.99 -3.85 16.25
N ARG A 69 1.36 -3.85 17.53
CA ARG A 69 1.83 -2.63 18.22
C ARG A 69 3.20 -2.19 17.73
N ALA A 70 4.06 -3.14 17.35
CA ALA A 70 5.38 -2.87 16.76
C ALA A 70 5.30 -2.32 15.33
N VAL A 71 4.27 -2.67 14.56
CA VAL A 71 4.07 -2.20 13.17
C VAL A 71 3.44 -0.80 13.08
N LEU A 72 2.74 -0.33 14.12
CA LEU A 72 2.19 1.03 14.17
C LEU A 72 3.17 2.15 13.74
N PRO A 73 4.42 2.22 14.23
CA PRO A 73 5.38 3.22 13.77
C PRO A 73 5.75 3.07 12.29
N PHE A 74 5.80 1.85 11.76
CA PHE A 74 6.05 1.61 10.34
C PHE A 74 4.89 2.07 9.46
N ILE A 75 3.65 1.86 9.90
CA ILE A 75 2.46 2.41 9.22
C ILE A 75 2.55 3.93 9.15
N ALA A 76 2.97 4.60 10.22
CA ALA A 76 3.12 6.05 10.22
C ALA A 76 4.16 6.54 9.20
N ILE A 77 5.29 5.82 9.07
CA ILE A 77 6.32 6.12 8.06
C ILE A 77 5.76 5.92 6.64
N LEU A 78 5.06 4.82 6.39
CA LEU A 78 4.43 4.56 5.09
C LEU A 78 3.37 5.59 4.74
N PHE A 79 2.60 6.05 5.74
CA PHE A 79 1.60 7.10 5.55
C PHE A 79 2.25 8.46 5.25
N ALA A 80 3.37 8.76 5.90
CA ALA A 80 4.17 9.94 5.58
C ALA A 80 4.75 9.85 4.16
N GLY A 81 5.26 8.68 3.75
CA GLY A 81 5.72 8.41 2.39
C GLY A 81 4.60 8.56 1.36
N LEU A 82 3.40 8.04 1.65
CA LEU A 82 2.21 8.20 0.83
C LEU A 82 1.87 9.68 0.63
N LEU A 83 1.88 10.49 1.70
CA LEU A 83 1.65 11.93 1.59
C LEU A 83 2.72 12.61 0.73
N VAL A 84 3.99 12.28 0.91
CA VAL A 84 5.09 12.84 0.09
C VAL A 84 4.91 12.50 -1.39
N VAL A 85 4.59 11.24 -1.71
CA VAL A 85 4.34 10.80 -3.09
C VAL A 85 3.08 11.49 -3.64
N THR A 86 2.00 11.57 -2.87
CA THR A 86 0.73 12.18 -3.29
C THR A 86 0.86 13.67 -3.60
N PHE A 87 1.60 14.42 -2.77
CA PHE A 87 1.76 15.87 -2.95
C PHE A 87 2.90 16.24 -3.91
N VAL A 88 3.83 15.33 -4.16
CA VAL A 88 4.97 15.54 -5.07
C VAL A 88 4.97 14.43 -6.13
N PRO A 89 4.05 14.46 -7.12
CA PRO A 89 4.04 13.49 -8.22
C PRO A 89 5.35 13.53 -9.04
N GLN A 90 6.09 14.63 -8.93
CA GLN A 90 7.44 14.77 -9.48
C GLN A 90 8.42 13.77 -8.86
N LEU A 91 8.30 13.31 -7.61
CA LEU A 91 9.20 12.25 -7.08
C LEU A 91 9.00 10.92 -7.79
N SER A 92 7.76 10.58 -8.17
CA SER A 92 7.46 9.37 -8.96
C SER A 92 7.86 9.51 -10.43
N LEU A 93 7.79 10.73 -10.99
CA LEU A 93 8.09 11.01 -12.39
C LEU A 93 9.54 11.45 -12.65
N PHE A 94 10.30 11.84 -11.61
CA PHE A 94 11.67 12.34 -11.75
C PHE A 94 12.66 11.23 -12.10
N LEU A 95 12.38 9.97 -11.73
CA LEU A 95 13.22 8.84 -12.15
C LEU A 95 12.90 8.37 -13.59
N LEU A 96 11.80 8.84 -14.17
CA LEU A 96 11.24 8.39 -15.46
C LEU A 96 11.32 9.46 -16.56
N ARG A 97 11.68 10.69 -16.20
CA ARG A 97 11.92 11.81 -17.12
C ARG A 97 13.42 12.08 -17.25
#